data_AF-A0AA35R4C5-F1
#
_entry.id   AF-A0AA35R4C5-F1
#
_cell.length_a   1.000
_cell.length_b   1.000
_cell.length_c   1.000
_cell.angle_alpha   90.00
_cell.angle_beta   90.00
_cell.angle_gamma   90.00
#
_symmetry.space_group_name_H-M   'P 1'
#
loop_
_entity.id
_entity.type
_entity.pdbx_description
1 polymer ?
#
loop_
_entity_poly.entity_id
_entity_poly.type
_entity_poly.pdbx_seq_one_letter_code
_entity_poly.pdbx_strand_id
1 'polypeptide(L)'
;MVGTGITTAYAMHIGAVLSHAQLPAITCFELWEHNLLTQQLEVVDGTIATPEAPGLGIEVDEYALERYRVEPGTPSPTALYKQRERTCRVHIPDSRGGEVVHDFTGEGVYYPAFSEGNIRDLFVVFGWK
;
A
#
# COMPACT_ATOMS: atom_id res chain seq x y z
N MET A 1 -5.21 -8.36 1.64
CA MET A 1 -5.41 -7.78 0.29
C MET A 1 -5.72 -6.31 0.51
N VAL A 2 -4.98 -5.42 -0.14
CA VAL A 2 -5.07 -3.98 0.11
C VAL A 2 -6.08 -3.32 -0.83
N GLY A 3 -6.94 -2.44 -0.30
CA GLY A 3 -7.91 -1.71 -1.11
C GLY A 3 -8.89 -0.92 -0.25
N THR A 4 -10.07 -0.62 -0.82
CA THR A 4 -11.15 0.10 -0.13
C THR A 4 -11.99 -0.86 0.74
N GLY A 5 -13.10 -0.38 1.28
CA GLY A 5 -14.03 -1.21 2.06
C GLY A 5 -14.61 -2.37 1.24
N ILE A 6 -14.81 -2.18 -0.08
CA ILE A 6 -15.30 -3.23 -0.99
C ILE A 6 -14.30 -4.39 -1.07
N THR A 7 -13.03 -4.07 -1.29
CA THR A 7 -11.93 -5.06 -1.32
C THR A 7 -11.81 -5.76 0.03
N THR A 8 -11.99 -5.04 1.13
CA THR A 8 -11.94 -5.61 2.48
C THR A 8 -13.09 -6.58 2.73
N ALA A 9 -14.32 -6.23 2.37
CA ALA A 9 -15.47 -7.13 2.48
C ALA A 9 -15.25 -8.45 1.73
N TYR A 10 -14.67 -8.39 0.52
CA TYR A 10 -14.28 -9.60 -0.20
C TYR A 10 -13.20 -10.42 0.53
N ALA A 11 -12.19 -9.76 1.10
CA ALA A 11 -11.15 -10.44 1.89
C ALA A 11 -11.72 -11.10 3.15
N MET A 12 -12.75 -10.52 3.77
CA MET A 12 -13.43 -11.09 4.95
C MET A 12 -14.16 -12.38 4.61
N HIS A 13 -14.89 -12.41 3.49
CA HIS A 13 -15.54 -13.63 2.99
C HIS A 13 -14.53 -14.73 2.67
N ILE A 14 -13.39 -14.38 2.07
CA ILE A 14 -12.29 -15.34 1.88
C ILE A 14 -11.78 -15.85 3.23
N GLY A 15 -11.48 -14.94 4.16
CA GLY A 15 -10.96 -15.30 5.49
C GLY A 15 -11.88 -16.25 6.26
N ALA A 16 -13.20 -16.05 6.14
CA ALA A 16 -14.20 -16.87 6.82
C ALA A 16 -14.22 -18.35 6.38
N VAL A 17 -13.78 -18.66 5.16
CA VAL A 17 -13.80 -20.03 4.62
C VAL A 17 -12.43 -20.72 4.62
N LEU A 18 -11.36 -20.00 4.95
CA LEU A 18 -10.00 -20.56 4.99
C LEU A 18 -9.70 -21.24 6.33
N SER A 19 -9.90 -22.56 6.38
CA SER A 19 -9.66 -23.38 7.58
C SER A 19 -8.21 -23.40 8.10
N HIS A 20 -7.25 -22.94 7.31
CA HIS A 20 -5.82 -22.93 7.64
C HIS A 20 -5.23 -21.51 7.69
N ALA A 21 -6.06 -20.46 7.72
CA ALA A 21 -5.57 -19.09 7.88
C ALA A 21 -5.02 -18.88 9.30
N GLN A 22 -3.69 -18.79 9.44
CA GLN A 22 -3.00 -18.58 10.72
C GLN A 22 -2.39 -17.18 10.87
N LEU A 23 -2.18 -16.48 9.75
CA LEU A 23 -1.55 -15.16 9.73
C LEU A 23 -2.61 -14.07 9.60
N PRO A 24 -2.41 -12.90 10.24
CA PRO A 24 -3.32 -11.78 10.11
C PRO A 24 -3.33 -11.25 8.68
N ALA A 25 -4.50 -10.83 8.21
CA ALA A 25 -4.64 -10.13 6.95
C ALA A 25 -4.40 -8.63 7.14
N ILE A 26 -3.56 -8.04 6.29
CA ILE A 26 -3.36 -6.59 6.22
C ILE A 26 -4.19 -6.06 5.04
N THR A 27 -5.20 -5.25 5.35
CA THR A 27 -6.19 -4.71 4.40
C THR A 27 -6.01 -3.21 4.13
N CYS A 28 -5.50 -2.45 5.10
CA CYS A 28 -5.19 -1.03 4.99
C CYS A 28 -6.37 -0.13 4.54
N PHE A 29 -7.62 -0.57 4.70
CA PHE A 29 -8.76 0.20 4.18
C PHE A 29 -9.05 1.45 5.03
N GLU A 30 -8.55 1.48 6.26
CA GLU A 30 -8.60 2.59 7.20
C GLU A 30 -7.57 3.67 6.87
N LEU A 31 -6.62 3.40 5.97
CA LEU A 31 -5.67 4.42 5.49
C LEU A 31 -6.32 5.39 4.49
N TRP A 32 -7.45 5.02 3.90
CA TRP A 32 -8.19 5.91 3.02
C TRP A 32 -9.00 6.91 3.83
N GLU A 33 -9.07 8.15 3.35
CA GLU A 33 -9.98 9.17 3.90
C GLU A 33 -11.44 8.69 3.85
N HIS A 34 -11.81 7.94 2.81
CA HIS A 34 -13.12 7.33 2.65
C HIS A 34 -12.99 5.94 2.02
N ASN A 35 -13.73 4.96 2.55
CA ASN A 35 -13.63 3.56 2.12
C ASN A 35 -14.69 3.14 1.07
N LEU A 36 -15.49 4.09 0.59
CA LEU A 36 -16.55 3.96 -0.43
C LEU A 36 -17.80 3.17 0.00
N LEU A 37 -17.99 2.92 1.29
CA LEU A 37 -19.18 2.25 1.81
C LEU A 37 -20.09 3.25 2.53
N THR A 38 -21.40 3.01 2.51
CA THR A 38 -22.37 3.83 3.28
C THR A 38 -22.17 3.64 4.79
N GLN A 39 -21.80 2.43 5.20
CA GLN A 39 -21.42 2.09 6.56
C GLN A 39 -19.99 1.56 6.58
N GLN A 40 -19.15 2.14 7.44
CA GLN A 40 -17.79 1.68 7.65
C GLN A 40 -17.77 0.29 8.32
N LEU A 41 -16.86 -0.57 7.88
CA LEU A 41 -16.58 -1.86 8.52
C LEU A 41 -15.95 -1.61 9.89
N GLU A 42 -16.59 -2.12 10.95
CA GLU A 42 -16.14 -1.94 12.32
C GLU A 42 -15.02 -2.93 12.66
N VAL A 43 -13.89 -2.40 13.13
CA VAL A 43 -12.77 -3.21 13.63
C VAL A 43 -12.81 -3.21 15.16
N VAL A 44 -13.01 -4.38 15.74
CA VAL A 44 -13.06 -4.58 17.20
C VAL A 44 -11.93 -5.52 17.60
N ASP A 45 -11.04 -5.04 18.47
CA ASP A 45 -9.89 -5.80 18.99
C ASP A 45 -9.02 -6.46 17.89
N GLY A 46 -8.84 -5.75 16.77
CA GLY A 46 -8.06 -6.24 15.62
C GLY A 46 -8.77 -7.29 14.76
N THR A 47 -10.08 -7.47 14.96
CA THR A 47 -10.92 -8.39 14.19
C THR A 47 -12.10 -7.66 13.56
N ILE A 48 -12.66 -8.22 12.49
CA ILE A 48 -13.81 -7.66 11.77
C ILE A 48 -14.80 -8.80 11.56
N ALA A 49 -16.06 -8.58 11.92
CA ALA A 49 -17.12 -9.57 11.70
C ALA A 49 -17.52 -9.63 10.22
N THR A 50 -17.57 -10.83 9.65
CA THR A 50 -17.99 -11.04 8.26
C THR A 50 -19.47 -10.68 8.07
N PRO A 51 -19.85 -9.84 7.10
CA PRO A 51 -21.24 -9.53 6.81
C PRO A 51 -22.06 -10.76 6.43
N GLU A 52 -23.30 -10.83 6.92
CA GLU A 52 -24.22 -11.95 6.66
C GLU A 52 -25.24 -11.68 5.54
N ALA A 53 -25.39 -10.42 5.13
CA ALA A 53 -26.32 -10.05 4.06
C ALA A 53 -25.86 -10.62 2.69
N PRO A 54 -26.78 -10.84 1.75
CA PRO A 54 -26.45 -11.43 0.44
C PRO A 54 -25.35 -10.67 -0.33
N GLY A 55 -24.64 -11.38 -1.18
CA GLY A 55 -23.51 -10.82 -1.94
C GLY A 55 -22.30 -10.58 -1.05
N LEU A 56 -21.70 -9.39 -1.12
CA LEU A 56 -20.62 -9.00 -0.19
C LEU A 56 -21.16 -8.54 1.17
N GLY A 57 -22.48 -8.35 1.31
CA GLY A 57 -23.12 -7.88 2.54
C GLY A 57 -22.77 -6.45 2.94
N ILE A 58 -22.39 -5.62 1.97
CA ILE A 58 -22.08 -4.20 2.12
C ILE A 58 -22.91 -3.37 1.14
N GLU A 59 -23.07 -2.09 1.45
CA GLU A 59 -23.68 -1.11 0.56
C GLU A 59 -22.65 -0.05 0.17
N VAL A 60 -22.61 0.26 -1.12
CA VAL A 60 -21.65 1.20 -1.72
C VAL A 60 -22.22 2.61 -1.64
N ASP A 61 -21.38 3.57 -1.25
CA ASP A 61 -21.75 4.98 -1.25
C ASP A 61 -21.58 5.57 -2.66
N GLU A 62 -22.70 5.68 -3.38
CA GLU A 62 -22.75 6.25 -4.73
C GLU A 62 -22.35 7.73 -4.78
N TYR A 63 -22.59 8.50 -3.71
CA TYR A 63 -22.15 9.89 -3.64
C TYR A 63 -20.63 9.97 -3.50
N ALA A 64 -20.04 9.11 -2.67
CA ALA A 64 -18.58 9.00 -2.59
C ALA A 64 -17.97 8.52 -3.91
N LEU A 65 -18.60 7.57 -4.60
CA LEU A 65 -18.13 7.13 -5.93
C LEU A 65 -18.07 8.27 -6.93
N GLU A 66 -19.12 9.11 -6.99
CA GLU A 66 -19.11 10.26 -7.89
C GLU A 66 -18.07 11.30 -7.45
N ARG A 67 -17.95 11.57 -6.15
CA ARG A 67 -16.98 12.52 -5.58
C ARG A 67 -15.53 12.14 -5.88
N TYR A 68 -15.20 10.85 -5.77
CA TYR A 68 -13.85 10.33 -5.96
C TYR A 68 -13.60 9.77 -7.36
N ARG A 69 -14.52 9.98 -8.30
CA ARG A 69 -14.33 9.58 -9.69
C ARG A 69 -13.13 10.33 -10.28
N VAL A 70 -12.30 9.59 -11.02
CA VAL A 70 -11.14 10.13 -11.72
C VAL A 70 -11.31 9.87 -13.21
N GLU A 71 -11.04 10.88 -14.04
CA GLU A 71 -11.09 10.74 -15.49
C GLU A 71 -10.07 9.71 -15.97
N PRO A 72 -10.45 8.79 -16.87
CA PRO A 72 -9.53 7.80 -17.44
C PRO A 72 -8.29 8.47 -18.02
N GLY A 73 -7.11 7.95 -17.65
CA GLY A 73 -5.82 8.50 -18.11
C GLY A 73 -5.26 9.64 -17.26
N THR A 74 -5.98 10.10 -16.24
CA THR A 74 -5.41 11.04 -15.25
C THR A 74 -4.21 10.39 -14.57
N PRO A 75 -3.01 11.01 -14.61
CA PRO A 75 -1.83 10.44 -13.96
C PRO A 75 -1.99 10.49 -12.44
N SER A 76 -1.67 9.38 -11.76
CA SER A 76 -1.68 9.34 -10.30
C SER A 76 -0.62 10.28 -9.70
N PRO A 77 -0.76 10.70 -8.43
CA PRO A 77 0.29 11.45 -7.74
C PRO A 77 1.66 10.77 -7.81
N THR A 78 1.71 9.44 -7.70
CA THR A 78 2.93 8.65 -7.89
C THR A 78 3.48 8.75 -9.32
N ALA A 79 2.61 8.72 -10.33
CA ALA A 79 3.03 8.88 -11.73
C ALA A 79 3.60 10.29 -11.98
N LEU A 80 2.93 11.34 -11.50
CA LEU A 80 3.41 12.72 -11.58
C LEU A 80 4.72 12.91 -10.81
N TYR A 81 4.83 12.33 -9.62
CA TYR A 81 6.07 12.33 -8.83
C TYR A 81 7.23 11.68 -9.60
N LYS A 82 6.98 10.54 -10.27
CA LYS A 82 7.97 9.83 -11.08
C LYS A 82 8.38 10.54 -12.37
N GLN A 83 7.66 11.56 -12.81
CA GLN A 83 8.05 12.39 -13.96
C GLN A 83 9.09 13.46 -13.61
N ARG A 84 9.26 13.79 -12.33
CA ARG A 84 10.22 14.79 -11.88
C ARG A 84 11.65 14.22 -11.89
N GLU A 85 12.62 15.06 -12.24
CA GLU A 85 14.04 14.75 -11.98
C GLU A 85 14.22 14.58 -10.48
N ARG A 86 14.83 13.46 -10.09
CA ARG A 86 14.98 13.07 -8.69
C ARG A 86 16.25 12.26 -8.52
N THR A 87 16.85 12.43 -7.35
CA THR A 87 17.97 11.59 -6.90
C THR A 87 17.48 10.79 -5.70
N CYS A 88 17.42 9.47 -5.85
CA CYS A 88 17.31 8.56 -4.72
C CYS A 88 18.72 8.36 -4.15
N ARG A 89 18.98 8.92 -2.98
CA ARG A 89 20.24 8.77 -2.28
C ARG A 89 20.12 7.66 -1.25
N VAL A 90 21.00 6.67 -1.33
CA VAL A 90 21.05 5.56 -0.37
C VAL A 90 22.32 5.66 0.45
N HIS A 91 22.14 5.59 1.76
CA HIS A 91 23.15 5.73 2.79
C HIS A 91 23.41 4.37 3.43
N ILE A 92 24.64 3.85 3.32
CA ILE A 92 25.01 2.53 3.81
C ILE A 92 26.10 2.70 4.88
N PRO A 93 25.77 2.53 6.16
CA PRO A 93 26.75 2.61 7.22
C PRO A 93 27.69 1.40 7.18
N ASP A 94 28.98 1.61 7.37
CA ASP A 94 29.97 0.55 7.51
C ASP A 94 30.15 0.13 8.97
N SER A 95 30.70 -1.05 9.19
CA SER A 95 30.95 -1.62 10.53
C SER A 95 32.02 -0.88 11.35
N ARG A 96 32.74 0.07 10.74
CA ARG A 96 33.83 0.87 11.33
C ARG A 96 33.41 2.32 11.59
N GLY A 97 32.13 2.66 11.39
CA GLY A 97 31.57 3.99 11.62
C GLY A 97 31.71 4.97 10.44
N GLY A 98 32.12 4.49 9.26
CA GLY A 98 32.02 5.23 8.00
C GLY A 98 30.70 4.99 7.28
N GLU A 99 30.55 5.59 6.10
CA GLU A 99 29.33 5.48 5.29
C GLU A 99 29.68 5.47 3.80
N VAL A 100 28.97 4.65 3.03
CA VAL A 100 28.97 4.67 1.56
C VAL A 100 27.65 5.27 1.09
N VAL A 101 27.74 6.29 0.24
CA VAL A 101 26.56 6.98 -0.32
C VAL A 101 26.46 6.66 -1.80
N HIS A 102 25.28 6.23 -2.23
CA HIS A 102 24.96 5.98 -3.63
C HIS A 102 23.82 6.89 -4.10
N ASP A 103 24.03 7.57 -5.22
CA ASP A 103 23.01 8.41 -5.85
C ASP A 103 22.44 7.73 -7.10
N PHE A 104 21.13 7.53 -7.14
CA PHE A 104 20.41 6.94 -8.28
C PHE A 104 19.41 7.94 -8.85
N THR A 105 19.27 7.98 -10.18
CA THR A 105 18.30 8.85 -10.86
C THR A 105 16.85 8.34 -10.79
N GLY A 106 16.64 7.17 -10.15
CA GLY A 106 15.32 6.61 -9.89
C GLY A 106 15.35 5.14 -9.48
N GLU A 107 14.18 4.63 -9.07
CA GLU A 107 13.98 3.25 -8.58
C GLU A 107 14.38 2.18 -9.60
N GLY A 108 14.26 2.46 -10.91
CA GLY A 108 14.61 1.54 -11.98
C GLY A 108 16.11 1.26 -12.13
N VAL A 109 16.96 2.03 -11.48
CA VAL A 109 18.42 1.82 -11.45
C VAL A 109 18.83 1.21 -10.11
N TYR A 110 18.26 1.73 -9.02
CA TYR A 110 18.53 1.27 -7.66
C TYR A 110 18.13 -0.21 -7.44
N TYR A 111 16.90 -0.59 -7.80
CA TYR A 111 16.37 -1.92 -7.46
C TYR A 111 17.14 -3.07 -8.14
N PRO A 112 17.53 -2.99 -9.43
CA PRO A 112 18.40 -3.98 -10.05
C PRO A 112 19.79 -4.03 -9.38
N ALA A 113 20.42 -2.89 -9.11
CA ALA A 113 21.73 -2.85 -8.46
C ALA A 113 21.73 -3.49 -7.06
N PHE A 114 20.65 -3.29 -6.29
CA PHE A 114 20.43 -4.01 -5.03
C PHE A 114 20.21 -5.51 -5.26
N SER A 115 19.30 -5.88 -6.17
CA SER A 115 18.92 -7.28 -6.41
C SER A 115 20.08 -8.14 -6.94
N GLU A 116 20.99 -7.55 -7.71
CA GLU A 116 22.21 -8.19 -8.21
C GLU A 116 23.30 -8.33 -7.13
N GLY A 117 23.09 -7.76 -5.94
CA GLY A 117 24.05 -7.80 -4.84
C GLY A 117 25.25 -6.87 -5.04
N ASN A 118 25.18 -5.95 -6.00
CA ASN A 118 26.18 -4.88 -6.19
C ASN A 118 26.17 -3.88 -5.03
N ILE A 119 25.09 -3.90 -4.22
CA ILE A 119 24.93 -3.11 -3.01
C ILE A 119 24.52 -4.07 -1.88
N ARG A 120 25.41 -4.30 -0.91
CA ARG A 120 25.17 -5.19 0.25
C ARG A 120 24.91 -4.36 1.51
N ASP A 121 24.16 -4.93 2.46
CA ASP A 121 23.83 -4.34 3.77
C ASP A 121 23.05 -3.01 3.71
N LEU A 122 22.00 -3.00 2.90
CA LEU A 122 21.24 -1.79 2.61
C LEU A 122 20.25 -1.40 3.73
N PHE A 123 20.45 -0.24 4.32
CA PHE A 123 19.40 0.51 5.03
C PHE A 123 18.98 1.69 4.16
N VAL A 124 17.77 1.63 3.57
CA VAL A 124 17.28 2.74 2.73
C VAL A 124 16.77 3.85 3.66
N VAL A 125 17.54 4.92 3.79
CA VAL A 125 17.08 6.17 4.42
C VAL A 125 16.60 7.10 3.32
N PHE A 126 15.28 7.28 3.22
CA PHE A 126 14.68 8.25 2.30
C PHE A 126 14.85 9.67 2.85
N GLY A 127 15.85 10.39 2.36
CA GLY A 127 16.05 11.81 2.62
C GLY A 127 15.41 12.68 1.53
N TRP A 128 14.60 13.65 1.94
CA TRP A 128 14.02 14.67 1.06
C TRP A 128 14.72 16.00 1.34
N LYS A 129 15.14 16.74 0.30
CA LYS A 129 15.57 18.13 0.41
C LYS A 129 14.42 19.07 0.09
#